data_AF-A0A2P4ZUZ2-F1
#
_entry.id   AF-A0A2P4ZUZ2-F1
#
_cell.length_a   1.000
_cell.length_b   1.000
_cell.length_c   1.000
_cell.angle_alpha   90.00
_cell.angle_beta   90.00
_cell.angle_gamma   90.00
#
_symmetry.space_group_name_H-M   'P 1'
#
loop_
_entity.id
_entity.type
_entity.pdbx_description
1 polymer ?
#
loop_
_entity_poly.entity_id
_entity_poly.type
_entity_poly.pdbx_seq_one_letter_code
_entity_poly.pdbx_strand_id
1 'polypeptide(L)'
;MANRVDKACLPCRQCKRRCDGAVPRCALCIKKAIDCTYPSTRPRSSGPHRPGRRIKRAEALPAAGSERGMPQSSQHIDTDSRSRYLSTAFEAAAIYYIAPDVFNEAHLDLPRLEIPVPPDIAKHISHATILRSVTTEFFRSIHTWFPIVYKKAFLTQVFNPLAKRRAELSLLALCMKLVCEPSLGVTAALYHAGRQFLLEVMSSGMLSTHVLQAGILIVIYEMGQAIYPSAYFTLGQCVQYSHILGIDKFDLGLTGEDAQHGSWEEIEERRRAWWAVVILDR
;
A
#
# COMPACT_ATOMS: atom_id res chain seq x y z
N MET A 1 -32.76 -26.50 40.54
CA MET A 1 -33.09 -25.51 39.48
C MET A 1 -31.80 -24.86 39.02
N ALA A 2 -31.40 -25.00 37.75
CA ALA A 2 -30.15 -24.43 37.25
C ALA A 2 -30.39 -23.00 36.75
N ASN A 3 -29.65 -22.03 37.29
CA ASN A 3 -29.82 -20.62 36.94
C ASN A 3 -29.21 -20.36 35.54
N ARG A 4 -30.05 -19.94 34.59
CA ARG A 4 -29.67 -19.70 33.18
C ARG A 4 -29.98 -18.27 32.77
N VAL A 5 -29.15 -17.72 31.89
CA VAL A 5 -29.29 -16.37 31.34
C VAL A 5 -29.45 -16.45 29.82
N ASP A 6 -30.50 -15.82 29.29
CA ASP A 6 -30.85 -15.86 27.85
C ASP A 6 -29.81 -15.18 26.94
N LYS A 7 -28.93 -14.35 27.51
CA LYS A 7 -27.85 -13.67 26.79
C LYS A 7 -26.59 -14.52 26.82
N ALA A 8 -26.00 -14.77 25.65
CA ALA A 8 -24.69 -15.39 25.55
C ALA A 8 -23.61 -14.56 26.27
N CYS A 9 -22.63 -15.23 26.89
CA CYS A 9 -21.47 -14.57 27.50
C CYS A 9 -20.56 -13.95 26.42
N LEU A 10 -19.73 -12.99 26.83
CA LEU A 10 -18.85 -12.22 25.93
C LEU A 10 -17.89 -13.12 25.11
N PRO A 11 -17.22 -14.14 25.68
CA PRO A 11 -16.32 -15.01 24.89
C PRO A 11 -17.07 -15.84 23.83
N CYS A 12 -18.25 -16.39 24.16
CA CYS A 12 -19.04 -17.15 23.19
C CYS A 12 -19.55 -16.25 22.06
N ARG A 13 -19.93 -15.02 22.38
CA ARG A 13 -20.36 -14.01 21.40
C ARG A 13 -19.22 -13.59 20.47
N GLN A 14 -18.02 -13.34 21.01
CA GLN A 14 -16.83 -13.01 20.20
C GLN A 14 -16.43 -14.16 19.27
N CYS A 15 -16.44 -15.41 19.76
CA CYS A 15 -16.12 -16.58 18.95
C CYS A 15 -17.25 -17.05 18.01
N LYS A 16 -18.39 -16.34 17.93
CA LYS A 16 -19.61 -16.73 17.19
C LYS A 16 -20.07 -18.19 17.48
N ARG A 17 -19.93 -18.67 18.72
CA ARG A 17 -20.31 -20.04 19.14
C ARG A 17 -21.53 -20.05 20.07
N ARG A 18 -22.31 -21.14 20.01
CA ARG A 18 -23.49 -21.35 20.86
C ARG A 18 -23.09 -21.38 22.35
N CYS A 19 -23.75 -20.54 23.14
CA CYS A 19 -23.61 -20.49 24.60
C CYS A 19 -24.77 -21.26 25.24
N ASP A 20 -24.49 -22.06 26.27
CA ASP A 20 -25.49 -22.79 27.07
C ASP A 20 -26.15 -21.95 28.18
N GLY A 21 -25.63 -20.75 28.44
CA GLY A 21 -26.25 -19.75 29.32
C GLY A 21 -26.15 -20.06 30.82
N ALA A 22 -25.39 -21.08 31.23
CA ALA A 22 -25.22 -21.43 32.64
C ALA A 22 -24.40 -20.37 33.41
N VAL A 23 -24.84 -20.07 34.64
CA VAL A 23 -24.20 -19.15 35.58
C VAL A 23 -23.59 -19.96 36.74
N PRO A 24 -22.36 -19.68 37.21
CA PRO A 24 -21.51 -18.53 36.89
C PRO A 24 -20.71 -18.64 35.59
N ARG A 25 -20.45 -19.85 35.08
CA ARG A 25 -19.68 -20.07 33.84
C ARG A 25 -20.44 -21.02 32.91
N CYS A 26 -20.47 -20.70 31.63
CA CYS A 26 -21.04 -21.59 30.61
C CYS A 26 -20.12 -22.80 30.35
N ALA A 27 -20.69 -23.94 29.95
CA ALA A 27 -19.96 -25.18 29.72
C ALA A 27 -18.82 -25.04 28.70
N LEU A 28 -18.98 -24.20 27.67
CA LEU A 28 -17.92 -23.94 26.70
C LEU A 28 -16.73 -23.18 27.29
N CYS A 29 -16.98 -22.17 28.13
CA CYS A 29 -15.93 -21.43 28.83
C CYS A 29 -15.23 -22.28 29.91
N ILE A 30 -15.95 -23.20 30.56
CA ILE A 30 -15.37 -24.20 31.47
C ILE A 30 -14.42 -25.11 30.68
N LYS A 31 -14.89 -25.73 29.57
CA LYS A 31 -14.08 -26.65 28.75
C LYS A 31 -12.83 -25.99 28.14
N LYS A 32 -12.89 -24.69 27.84
CA LYS A 32 -11.75 -23.92 27.33
C LYS A 32 -10.89 -23.24 28.41
N ALA A 33 -11.26 -23.33 29.70
CA ALA A 33 -10.66 -22.60 30.81
C ALA A 33 -10.63 -21.05 30.65
N ILE A 34 -11.51 -20.46 29.83
CA ILE A 34 -11.58 -19.01 29.57
C ILE A 34 -12.53 -18.34 30.59
N ASP A 35 -12.19 -17.14 31.07
CA ASP A 35 -13.06 -16.36 31.95
C ASP A 35 -14.42 -16.03 31.30
N CYS A 36 -15.51 -16.13 32.05
CA CYS A 36 -16.87 -16.20 31.50
C CYS A 36 -17.74 -15.01 31.93
N THR A 37 -17.45 -13.83 31.36
CA THR A 37 -18.19 -12.61 31.69
C THR A 37 -19.48 -12.49 30.89
N TYR A 38 -20.62 -12.31 31.58
CA TYR A 38 -21.91 -11.99 30.97
C TYR A 38 -22.13 -10.47 30.93
N PRO A 39 -22.76 -9.91 29.87
CA PRO A 39 -23.03 -8.48 29.77
C PRO A 39 -24.11 -8.05 30.78
N SER A 40 -23.69 -7.37 31.86
CA SER A 40 -24.60 -6.81 32.86
C SER A 40 -25.44 -5.68 32.28
N THR A 41 -26.77 -5.82 32.31
CA THR A 41 -27.68 -4.71 32.10
C THR A 41 -27.88 -3.95 33.40
N ARG A 42 -27.16 -2.83 33.57
CA ARG A 42 -27.55 -1.76 34.50
C ARG A 42 -27.61 -0.41 33.76
N PRO A 43 -28.52 0.51 34.15
CA PRO A 43 -28.70 1.78 33.45
C PRO A 43 -27.52 2.73 33.72
N ARG A 44 -27.30 3.69 32.81
CA ARG A 44 -26.42 4.84 33.06
C ARG A 44 -27.09 5.82 34.02
N SER A 45 -26.37 6.26 35.05
CA SER A 45 -26.68 7.50 35.77
C SER A 45 -25.41 8.23 36.20
N SER A 46 -25.17 9.35 35.54
CA SER A 46 -24.59 10.62 36.01
C SER A 46 -23.88 10.72 37.37
N GLY A 47 -22.73 11.39 37.39
CA GLY A 47 -22.36 12.30 38.49
C GLY A 47 -21.02 12.05 39.20
N PRO A 48 -20.25 13.09 39.60
CA PRO A 48 -18.86 12.94 40.05
C PRO A 48 -18.63 13.22 41.56
N HIS A 49 -17.58 12.61 42.16
CA HIS A 49 -16.65 13.31 43.09
C HIS A 49 -15.45 12.44 43.57
N ARG A 50 -14.26 13.06 43.71
CA ARG A 50 -13.16 12.68 44.63
C ARG A 50 -13.44 13.32 46.02
N PRO A 51 -12.93 12.83 47.18
CA PRO A 51 -11.55 12.35 47.51
C PRO A 51 -11.54 10.93 48.16
N GLY A 52 -10.46 10.35 48.74
CA GLY A 52 -9.02 10.69 48.89
C GLY A 52 -8.41 10.17 50.22
N ARG A 53 -7.06 10.24 50.39
CA ARG A 53 -6.16 9.62 51.44
C ARG A 53 -5.69 8.18 51.13
N ARG A 54 -4.49 7.74 51.55
CA ARG A 54 -3.31 8.39 52.18
C ARG A 54 -2.01 7.63 51.83
N ILE A 55 -0.89 8.34 51.80
CA ILE A 55 0.47 7.80 51.58
C ILE A 55 1.06 7.25 52.90
N LYS A 56 1.90 6.22 52.82
CA LYS A 56 3.03 5.98 53.75
C LYS A 56 4.34 5.86 52.94
N ARG A 57 5.46 6.24 53.57
CA ARG A 57 6.76 6.56 52.95
C ARG A 57 7.90 5.92 53.75
N ALA A 58 8.93 5.46 53.04
CA ALA A 58 10.33 5.30 53.46
C ALA A 58 11.15 5.37 52.15
N GLU A 59 12.03 6.35 51.89
CA GLU A 59 13.41 6.49 52.40
C GLU A 59 14.39 5.48 51.73
N ALA A 60 15.55 5.86 51.18
CA ALA A 60 16.24 7.17 51.12
C ALA A 60 17.10 7.34 49.83
N LEU A 61 17.62 8.56 49.63
CA LEU A 61 18.64 8.92 48.61
C LEU A 61 20.07 8.59 49.12
N PRO A 62 21.11 8.77 48.29
CA PRO A 62 21.83 10.05 48.35
C PRO A 62 22.08 10.70 46.99
N ALA A 63 22.36 12.00 47.01
CA ALA A 63 22.67 12.81 45.84
C ALA A 63 24.02 13.53 46.02
N ALA A 64 24.81 13.65 44.95
CA ALA A 64 25.74 14.75 44.67
C ALA A 64 26.40 14.53 43.30
N GLY A 65 26.62 15.59 42.52
CA GLY A 65 27.34 15.53 41.24
C GLY A 65 26.69 16.36 40.13
N SER A 66 26.94 17.67 40.12
CA SER A 66 26.47 18.59 39.08
C SER A 66 27.57 18.80 38.04
N GLU A 67 27.38 18.29 36.83
CA GLU A 67 28.07 18.81 35.63
C GLU A 67 27.08 19.06 34.48
N ARG A 68 27.38 20.11 33.71
CA ARG A 68 26.52 20.60 32.61
C ARG A 68 26.75 19.77 31.35
N GLY A 69 25.67 19.24 30.77
CA GLY A 69 25.71 18.62 29.44
C GLY A 69 24.44 18.95 28.64
N MET A 70 24.61 19.52 27.44
CA MET A 70 23.52 19.63 26.46
C MET A 70 23.09 18.22 26.02
N PRO A 71 21.80 17.94 25.81
CA PRO A 71 21.37 16.64 25.28
C PRO A 71 21.78 16.55 23.81
N GLN A 72 22.90 15.87 23.54
CA GLN A 72 23.27 15.46 22.19
C GLN A 72 22.39 14.29 21.74
N SER A 73 21.85 14.43 20.53
CA SER A 73 21.19 13.43 19.69
C SER A 73 21.72 11.99 19.90
N SER A 74 20.85 11.08 20.36
CA SER A 74 21.08 9.63 20.38
C SER A 74 20.08 8.91 19.44
N GLN A 75 20.57 8.56 18.25
CA GLN A 75 19.79 8.01 17.12
C GLN A 75 19.53 6.50 17.26
N HIS A 76 18.73 6.08 18.25
CA HIS A 76 18.49 4.64 18.52
C HIS A 76 17.01 4.20 18.50
N ILE A 77 16.10 5.01 17.97
CA ILE A 77 14.63 4.77 18.03
C ILE A 77 14.03 4.28 16.68
N ASP A 78 14.72 4.46 15.56
CA ASP A 78 14.11 4.31 14.22
C ASP A 78 14.06 2.87 13.67
N THR A 79 15.02 2.00 14.02
CA THR A 79 15.16 0.69 13.37
C THR A 79 14.01 -0.27 13.68
N ASP A 80 13.60 -0.35 14.95
CA ASP A 80 12.50 -1.22 15.40
C ASP A 80 11.14 -0.69 14.92
N SER A 81 10.95 0.63 14.93
CA SER A 81 9.75 1.30 14.39
C SER A 81 9.54 1.01 12.89
N ARG A 82 10.62 1.08 12.10
CA ARG A 82 10.59 0.74 10.66
C ARG A 82 10.37 -0.75 10.41
N SER A 83 11.00 -1.62 11.20
CA SER A 83 10.80 -3.08 11.12
C SER A 83 9.34 -3.46 11.36
N ARG A 84 8.72 -2.92 12.41
CA ARG A 84 7.30 -3.14 12.72
C ARG A 84 6.36 -2.61 11.63
N TYR A 85 6.62 -1.42 11.09
CA TYR A 85 5.85 -0.88 9.97
C TYR A 85 5.91 -1.78 8.72
N LEU A 86 7.09 -2.32 8.40
CA LEU A 86 7.28 -3.26 7.29
C LEU A 86 6.51 -4.57 7.53
N SER A 87 6.54 -5.14 8.75
CA SER A 87 5.76 -6.34 9.10
C SER A 87 4.27 -6.11 8.87
N THR A 88 3.71 -5.02 9.42
CA THR A 88 2.30 -4.67 9.24
C THR A 88 1.95 -4.40 7.77
N ALA A 89 2.88 -3.86 6.98
CA ALA A 89 2.68 -3.67 5.54
C ALA A 89 2.61 -4.99 4.77
N PHE A 90 3.50 -5.94 5.07
CA PHE A 90 3.45 -7.28 4.47
C PHE A 90 2.23 -8.08 4.93
N GLU A 91 1.79 -7.93 6.19
CA GLU A 91 0.56 -8.55 6.71
C GLU A 91 -0.69 -7.99 6.02
N ALA A 92 -0.82 -6.66 5.91
CA ALA A 92 -1.93 -6.01 5.21
C ALA A 92 -1.96 -6.41 3.72
N ALA A 93 -0.80 -6.44 3.06
CA ALA A 93 -0.68 -6.93 1.70
C ALA A 93 -1.09 -8.40 1.59
N ALA A 94 -0.61 -9.29 2.46
CA ALA A 94 -0.96 -10.71 2.45
C ALA A 94 -2.47 -10.94 2.63
N ILE A 95 -3.14 -10.17 3.50
CA ILE A 95 -4.60 -10.22 3.65
C ILE A 95 -5.29 -9.77 2.36
N TYR A 96 -4.83 -8.69 1.74
CA TYR A 96 -5.35 -8.21 0.45
C TYR A 96 -5.22 -9.25 -0.67
N TYR A 97 -4.08 -9.94 -0.76
CA TYR A 97 -3.84 -11.00 -1.75
C TYR A 97 -4.69 -12.27 -1.51
N ILE A 98 -4.82 -12.70 -0.25
CA ILE A 98 -5.44 -13.99 0.10
C ILE A 98 -6.96 -13.88 0.26
N ALA A 99 -7.45 -12.75 0.78
CA ALA A 99 -8.85 -12.54 1.16
C ALA A 99 -9.28 -11.08 0.92
N PRO A 100 -9.37 -10.63 -0.35
CA PRO A 100 -9.74 -9.24 -0.68
C PRO A 100 -11.10 -8.83 -0.12
N ASP A 101 -12.07 -9.74 -0.04
CA ASP A 101 -13.38 -9.47 0.55
C ASP A 101 -13.27 -9.12 2.04
N VAL A 102 -12.44 -9.86 2.79
CA VAL A 102 -12.17 -9.60 4.21
C VAL A 102 -11.37 -8.31 4.41
N PHE A 103 -10.46 -7.99 3.48
CA PHE A 103 -9.72 -6.74 3.49
C PHE A 103 -10.66 -5.53 3.35
N ASN A 104 -11.60 -5.61 2.41
CA ASN A 104 -12.62 -4.59 2.15
C ASN A 104 -13.65 -4.49 3.29
N GLU A 105 -14.17 -5.61 3.80
CA GLU A 105 -15.09 -5.64 4.96
C GLU A 105 -14.45 -5.04 6.22
N ALA A 106 -13.14 -5.22 6.41
CA ALA A 106 -12.41 -4.67 7.54
C ALA A 106 -12.00 -3.19 7.35
N HIS A 107 -12.30 -2.57 6.20
CA HIS A 107 -11.87 -1.23 5.82
C HIS A 107 -10.37 -0.99 6.05
N LEU A 108 -9.54 -1.96 5.66
CA LEU A 108 -8.09 -1.84 5.73
C LEU A 108 -7.57 -0.97 4.58
N ASP A 109 -6.55 -0.17 4.86
CA ASP A 109 -5.78 0.57 3.85
C ASP A 109 -4.41 -0.10 3.67
N LEU A 110 -3.96 -0.23 2.42
CA LEU A 110 -2.58 -0.66 2.16
C LEU A 110 -1.60 0.46 2.54
N PRO A 111 -0.66 0.23 3.47
CA PRO A 111 0.28 1.26 3.87
C PRO A 111 1.22 1.64 2.72
N ARG A 112 1.36 2.95 2.48
CA ARG A 112 2.18 3.49 1.40
C ARG A 112 3.67 3.38 1.72
N LEU A 113 4.29 2.31 1.23
CA LEU A 113 5.73 2.10 1.34
C LEU A 113 6.50 3.10 0.45
N GLU A 114 7.29 3.97 1.09
CA GLU A 114 8.17 4.92 0.41
C GLU A 114 9.49 4.25 0.01
N ILE A 115 9.60 3.87 -1.26
CA ILE A 115 10.84 3.34 -1.82
C ILE A 115 11.77 4.50 -2.19
N PRO A 116 13.04 4.51 -1.75
CA PRO A 116 14.01 5.50 -2.19
C PRO A 116 14.32 5.30 -3.68
N VAL A 117 14.27 6.36 -4.49
CA VAL A 117 14.63 6.27 -5.92
C VAL A 117 16.14 5.98 -6.05
N PRO A 118 16.57 4.91 -6.74
CA PRO A 118 17.98 4.59 -6.91
C PRO A 118 18.79 5.76 -7.50
N PRO A 119 20.03 5.99 -7.05
CA PRO A 119 20.80 7.18 -7.43
C PRO A 119 21.11 7.23 -8.93
N ASP A 120 21.27 6.09 -9.59
CA ASP A 120 21.51 6.03 -11.03
C ASP A 120 20.29 6.47 -11.85
N ILE A 121 19.09 6.10 -11.40
CA ILE A 121 17.82 6.57 -11.98
C ILE A 121 17.62 8.06 -11.67
N ALA A 122 17.96 8.48 -10.45
CA ALA A 122 17.87 9.89 -10.07
C ALA A 122 18.72 10.80 -10.99
N LYS A 123 19.92 10.37 -11.44
CA LYS A 123 20.77 11.12 -12.39
C LYS A 123 20.08 11.39 -13.73
N HIS A 124 19.30 10.45 -14.24
CA HIS A 124 18.65 10.57 -15.55
C HIS A 124 17.39 11.44 -15.56
N ILE A 125 16.81 11.70 -14.38
CA ILE A 125 15.50 12.36 -14.21
C ILE A 125 15.60 13.58 -13.27
N SER A 126 16.75 13.88 -12.68
CA SER A 126 16.97 15.03 -11.78
C SER A 126 16.72 16.38 -12.45
N HIS A 127 17.08 16.51 -13.73
CA HIS A 127 16.95 17.76 -14.46
C HIS A 127 15.52 17.95 -14.99
N ALA A 128 14.80 18.92 -14.41
CA ALA A 128 13.43 19.25 -14.80
C ALA A 128 13.27 19.62 -16.28
N THR A 129 14.32 20.15 -16.92
CA THR A 129 14.37 20.41 -18.37
C THR A 129 14.34 19.13 -19.20
N ILE A 130 15.16 18.13 -18.85
CA ILE A 130 15.19 16.81 -19.51
C ILE A 130 13.84 16.12 -19.31
N LEU A 131 13.33 16.10 -18.07
CA LEU A 131 12.04 15.50 -17.73
C LEU A 131 10.88 16.14 -18.53
N ARG A 132 10.87 17.47 -18.65
CA ARG A 132 9.88 18.18 -19.48
C ARG A 132 10.01 17.84 -20.96
N SER A 133 11.23 17.77 -21.50
CA SER A 133 11.48 17.36 -22.89
C SER A 133 10.96 15.95 -23.18
N VAL A 134 11.38 14.97 -22.38
CA VAL A 134 10.94 13.56 -22.47
C VAL A 134 9.42 13.45 -22.38
N THR A 135 8.81 14.12 -21.40
CA THR A 135 7.35 14.08 -21.20
C THR A 135 6.61 14.69 -22.39
N THR A 136 7.10 15.82 -22.91
CA THR A 136 6.52 16.45 -24.12
C THR A 136 6.61 15.53 -25.33
N GLU A 137 7.76 14.87 -25.54
CA GLU A 137 7.95 13.98 -26.68
C GLU A 137 7.12 12.69 -26.55
N PHE A 138 7.01 12.10 -25.35
CA PHE A 138 6.14 10.95 -25.09
C PHE A 138 4.68 11.24 -25.43
N PHE A 139 4.16 12.41 -25.01
CA PHE A 139 2.80 12.84 -25.33
C PHE A 139 2.60 13.26 -26.78
N ARG A 140 3.67 13.38 -27.58
CA ARG A 140 3.64 13.69 -29.02
C ARG A 140 3.82 12.46 -29.90
N SER A 141 4.56 11.46 -29.43
CA SER A 141 4.85 10.20 -30.12
C SER A 141 3.94 9.07 -29.61
N ILE A 142 4.40 8.32 -28.61
CA ILE A 142 3.79 7.05 -28.15
C ILE A 142 2.34 7.23 -27.72
N HIS A 143 2.02 8.30 -26.99
CA HIS A 143 0.66 8.54 -26.50
C HIS A 143 -0.40 8.69 -27.61
N THR A 144 0.00 9.02 -28.84
CA THR A 144 -0.95 9.17 -29.96
C THR A 144 -1.57 7.86 -30.42
N TRP A 145 -0.82 6.75 -30.30
CA TRP A 145 -1.28 5.40 -30.66
C TRP A 145 -1.42 4.48 -29.44
N PHE A 146 -0.85 4.85 -28.28
CA PHE A 146 -0.91 4.08 -27.04
C PHE A 146 -1.24 4.95 -25.80
N PRO A 147 -2.48 5.46 -25.68
CA PRO A 147 -2.85 6.46 -24.68
C PRO A 147 -3.12 5.89 -23.27
N ILE A 148 -2.11 5.36 -22.59
CA ILE A 148 -2.25 4.72 -21.26
C ILE A 148 -2.11 5.66 -20.05
N VAL A 149 -1.58 6.89 -20.21
CA VAL A 149 -1.30 7.85 -19.13
C VAL A 149 -2.16 9.10 -19.24
N TYR A 150 -2.81 9.54 -18.16
CA TYR A 150 -3.57 10.78 -18.14
C TYR A 150 -2.66 12.02 -17.98
N LYS A 151 -2.41 12.68 -19.12
CA LYS A 151 -1.47 13.80 -19.27
C LYS A 151 -1.58 14.88 -18.19
N LYS A 152 -2.79 15.35 -17.86
CA LYS A 152 -2.97 16.48 -16.93
C LYS A 152 -2.55 16.10 -15.50
N ALA A 153 -3.03 14.96 -14.99
CA ALA A 153 -2.67 14.51 -13.63
C ALA A 153 -1.18 14.20 -13.53
N PHE A 154 -0.60 13.48 -14.50
CA PHE A 154 0.83 13.16 -14.50
C PHE A 154 1.69 14.43 -14.45
N LEU A 155 1.42 15.42 -15.31
CA LEU A 155 2.14 16.70 -15.31
C LEU A 155 2.00 17.45 -13.98
N THR A 156 0.78 17.52 -13.42
CA THR A 156 0.55 18.18 -12.13
C THR A 156 1.27 17.48 -10.99
N GLN A 157 1.35 16.14 -10.98
CA GLN A 157 2.03 15.39 -9.92
C GLN A 157 3.56 15.46 -10.04
N VAL A 158 4.10 15.39 -11.26
CA VAL A 158 5.54 15.38 -11.53
C VAL A 158 6.20 16.75 -11.37
N PHE A 159 5.52 17.83 -11.79
CA PHE A 159 6.08 19.19 -11.72
C PHE A 159 5.67 19.98 -10.48
N ASN A 160 5.00 19.36 -9.50
CA ASN A 160 4.68 20.01 -8.23
C ASN A 160 5.96 20.13 -7.35
N PRO A 161 6.49 21.34 -7.11
CA PRO A 161 7.72 21.53 -6.34
C PRO A 161 7.57 21.21 -4.84
N LEU A 162 6.34 21.11 -4.34
CA LEU A 162 6.02 20.74 -2.95
C LEU A 162 5.75 19.24 -2.78
N ALA A 163 5.65 18.48 -3.88
CA ALA A 163 5.44 17.04 -3.81
C ALA A 163 6.77 16.31 -3.55
N LYS A 164 6.79 15.42 -2.56
CA LYS A 164 7.89 14.47 -2.38
C LYS A 164 8.02 13.61 -3.65
N ARG A 165 9.24 13.45 -4.16
CA ARG A 165 9.53 12.65 -5.34
C ARG A 165 9.11 11.20 -5.11
N ARG A 166 8.06 10.75 -5.80
CA ARG A 166 7.53 9.40 -5.66
C ARG A 166 8.23 8.41 -6.60
N ALA A 167 8.28 7.14 -6.18
CA ALA A 167 8.99 6.08 -6.89
C ALA A 167 8.29 5.74 -8.21
N GLU A 168 6.97 5.55 -8.18
CA GLU A 168 6.13 5.21 -9.32
C GLU A 168 6.16 6.27 -10.43
N LEU A 169 6.16 7.56 -10.07
CA LEU A 169 6.27 8.66 -11.04
C LEU A 169 7.68 8.76 -11.64
N SER A 170 8.70 8.44 -10.86
CA SER A 170 10.09 8.42 -11.33
C SER A 170 10.35 7.21 -12.24
N LEU A 171 9.77 6.05 -11.92
CA LEU A 171 9.80 4.85 -12.76
C LEU A 171 9.10 5.11 -14.10
N LEU A 172 7.88 5.65 -14.07
CA LEU A 172 7.14 5.96 -15.30
C LEU A 172 7.89 6.98 -16.19
N ALA A 173 8.47 8.03 -15.60
CA ALA A 173 9.29 9.00 -16.33
C ALA A 173 10.55 8.37 -16.96
N LEU A 174 11.18 7.39 -16.30
CA LEU A 174 12.29 6.62 -16.86
C LEU A 174 11.85 5.81 -18.08
N CYS A 175 10.71 5.11 -17.97
CA CYS A 175 10.17 4.29 -19.04
C CYS A 175 9.71 5.14 -20.24
N MET A 176 9.11 6.33 -20.00
CA MET A 176 8.85 7.31 -21.05
C MET A 176 10.13 7.70 -21.80
N LYS A 177 11.24 7.95 -21.08
CA LYS A 177 12.54 8.24 -21.72
C LYS A 177 13.01 7.06 -22.57
N LEU A 178 12.96 5.85 -22.02
CA LEU A 178 13.43 4.63 -22.67
C LEU A 178 12.75 4.38 -24.03
N VAL A 179 11.42 4.54 -24.11
CA VAL A 179 10.67 4.32 -25.35
C VAL A 179 10.82 5.50 -26.33
N CYS A 180 11.02 6.73 -25.84
CA CYS A 180 11.22 7.91 -26.70
C CYS A 180 12.61 8.01 -27.34
N GLU A 181 13.65 7.41 -26.72
CA GLU A 181 15.04 7.57 -27.14
C GLU A 181 15.73 6.22 -27.46
N PRO A 182 15.29 5.46 -28.49
CA PRO A 182 15.84 4.15 -28.86
C PRO A 182 17.20 4.26 -29.59
N SER A 183 18.19 4.90 -28.98
CA SER A 183 19.56 4.99 -29.51
C SER A 183 20.40 3.77 -29.08
N LEU A 184 21.11 3.11 -30.02
CA LEU A 184 21.90 1.92 -29.72
C LEU A 184 23.09 2.26 -28.79
N GLY A 185 23.00 1.85 -27.52
CA GLY A 185 24.11 1.89 -26.56
C GLY A 185 23.69 2.38 -25.17
N VAL A 186 23.30 3.65 -25.06
CA VAL A 186 22.90 4.27 -23.77
C VAL A 186 21.60 3.65 -23.23
N THR A 187 20.74 3.17 -24.12
CA THR A 187 19.47 2.52 -23.81
C THR A 187 19.61 1.21 -23.04
N ALA A 188 20.67 0.42 -23.26
CA ALA A 188 20.83 -0.87 -22.59
C ALA A 188 20.99 -0.70 -21.07
N ALA A 189 21.81 0.26 -20.63
CA ALA A 189 21.97 0.59 -19.21
C ALA A 189 20.68 1.16 -18.60
N LEU A 190 19.99 2.05 -19.33
CA LEU A 190 18.70 2.60 -18.90
C LEU A 190 17.62 1.52 -18.77
N TYR A 191 17.56 0.59 -19.70
CA TYR A 191 16.65 -0.56 -19.70
C TYR A 191 16.91 -1.47 -18.50
N HIS A 192 18.16 -1.87 -18.27
CA HIS A 192 18.49 -2.72 -17.12
C HIS A 192 18.19 -2.04 -15.78
N ALA A 193 18.54 -0.76 -15.62
CA ALA A 193 18.21 0.02 -14.43
C ALA A 193 16.70 0.16 -14.23
N GLY A 194 15.95 0.49 -15.29
CA GLY A 194 14.49 0.62 -15.23
C GLY A 194 13.78 -0.69 -14.93
N ARG A 195 14.28 -1.81 -15.47
CA ARG A 195 13.76 -3.15 -15.17
C ARG A 195 14.05 -3.57 -13.73
N GLN A 196 15.26 -3.33 -13.23
CA GLN A 196 15.60 -3.59 -11.82
C GLN A 196 14.69 -2.79 -10.88
N PHE A 197 14.44 -1.51 -11.20
CA PHE A 197 13.57 -0.66 -10.40
C PHE A 197 12.08 -1.02 -10.52
N LEU A 198 11.60 -1.48 -11.69
CA LEU A 198 10.26 -2.06 -11.81
C LEU A 198 10.11 -3.27 -10.88
N LEU A 199 11.07 -4.19 -10.90
CA LEU A 199 11.05 -5.37 -10.03
C LEU A 199 11.09 -4.98 -8.55
N GLU A 200 11.93 -4.02 -8.15
CA GLU A 200 11.99 -3.49 -6.79
C GLU A 200 10.63 -2.90 -6.36
N VAL A 201 10.05 -2.03 -7.18
CA VAL A 201 8.76 -1.36 -6.92
C VAL A 201 7.58 -2.33 -6.84
N MET A 202 7.53 -3.34 -7.72
CA MET A 202 6.51 -4.39 -7.67
C MET A 202 6.72 -5.30 -6.45
N SER A 203 7.96 -5.68 -6.14
CA SER A 203 8.28 -6.57 -5.01
C SER A 203 7.97 -5.94 -3.64
N SER A 204 7.98 -4.60 -3.54
CA SER A 204 7.57 -3.90 -2.32
C SER A 204 6.05 -3.92 -2.07
N GLY A 205 5.23 -4.47 -2.97
CA GLY A 205 3.77 -4.40 -2.86
C GLY A 205 3.17 -3.00 -3.07
N MET A 206 3.90 -2.07 -3.69
CA MET A 206 3.34 -0.76 -4.05
C MET A 206 2.27 -0.97 -5.13
N LEU A 207 1.00 -0.64 -4.83
CA LEU A 207 -0.11 -0.71 -5.79
C LEU A 207 -0.42 0.68 -6.36
N SER A 208 -0.08 0.90 -7.64
CA SER A 208 -0.33 2.15 -8.35
C SER A 208 -0.44 1.93 -9.86
N THR A 209 -1.43 2.55 -10.50
CA THR A 209 -1.61 2.53 -11.97
C THR A 209 -0.34 2.97 -12.71
N HIS A 210 0.44 3.89 -12.14
CA HIS A 210 1.69 4.38 -12.74
C HIS A 210 2.80 3.32 -12.83
N VAL A 211 2.82 2.35 -11.90
CA VAL A 211 3.76 1.22 -11.94
C VAL A 211 3.36 0.26 -13.06
N LEU A 212 2.05 -0.02 -13.20
CA LEU A 212 1.53 -0.82 -14.31
C LEU A 212 1.84 -0.16 -15.66
N GLN A 213 1.55 1.14 -15.80
CA GLN A 213 1.87 1.93 -17.01
C GLN A 213 3.37 1.84 -17.35
N ALA A 214 4.25 1.91 -16.35
CA ALA A 214 5.69 1.79 -16.56
C ALA A 214 6.12 0.38 -17.02
N GLY A 215 5.54 -0.68 -16.43
CA GLY A 215 5.74 -2.06 -16.87
C GLY A 215 5.30 -2.28 -18.32
N ILE A 216 4.12 -1.76 -18.69
CA ILE A 216 3.59 -1.78 -20.06
C ILE A 216 4.55 -1.07 -21.05
N LEU A 217 5.12 0.08 -20.68
CA LEU A 217 6.13 0.76 -21.52
C LEU A 217 7.43 -0.05 -21.66
N ILE A 218 7.83 -0.81 -20.64
CA ILE A 218 8.97 -1.73 -20.73
C ILE A 218 8.65 -2.89 -21.69
N VAL A 219 7.45 -3.48 -21.63
CA VAL A 219 7.01 -4.51 -22.59
C VAL A 219 7.09 -4.00 -24.03
N ILE A 220 6.59 -2.79 -24.30
CA ILE A 220 6.66 -2.16 -25.64
C ILE A 220 8.11 -1.99 -26.10
N TYR A 221 9.01 -1.55 -25.21
CA TYR A 221 10.44 -1.47 -25.52
C TYR A 221 11.06 -2.85 -25.81
N GLU A 222 10.76 -3.85 -24.98
CA GLU A 222 11.29 -5.22 -25.14
C GLU A 222 10.81 -5.87 -26.44
N MET A 223 9.54 -5.69 -26.82
CA MET A 223 9.01 -6.13 -28.12
C MET A 223 9.66 -5.36 -29.28
N GLY A 224 9.82 -4.04 -29.16
CA GLY A 224 10.44 -3.18 -30.17
C GLY A 224 11.94 -3.45 -30.39
N GLN A 225 12.64 -3.97 -29.38
CA GLN A 225 14.04 -4.43 -29.46
C GLN A 225 14.17 -5.95 -29.69
N ALA A 226 13.08 -6.65 -30.03
CA ALA A 226 13.04 -8.10 -30.26
C ALA A 226 13.52 -8.99 -29.08
N ILE A 227 13.45 -8.49 -27.84
CA ILE A 227 13.79 -9.22 -26.61
C ILE A 227 12.58 -10.04 -26.14
N TYR A 228 11.98 -10.82 -27.04
CA TYR A 228 10.65 -11.43 -26.84
C TYR A 228 10.50 -12.28 -25.58
N PRO A 229 11.44 -13.19 -25.20
CA PRO A 229 11.29 -13.97 -23.97
C PRO A 229 11.15 -13.08 -22.73
N SER A 230 11.84 -11.94 -22.75
CA SER A 230 11.77 -10.93 -21.70
C SER A 230 10.41 -10.22 -21.69
N ALA A 231 9.95 -9.77 -22.86
CA ALA A 231 8.67 -9.10 -23.03
C ALA A 231 7.51 -9.94 -22.47
N TYR A 232 7.44 -11.23 -22.78
CA TYR A 232 6.38 -12.11 -22.26
C TYR A 232 6.44 -12.31 -20.73
N PHE A 233 7.63 -12.38 -20.12
CA PHE A 233 7.74 -12.42 -18.65
C PHE A 233 7.32 -11.10 -18.00
N THR A 234 7.76 -9.96 -18.53
CA THR A 234 7.36 -8.63 -18.03
C THR A 234 5.86 -8.39 -18.21
N LEU A 235 5.29 -8.86 -19.33
CA LEU A 235 3.86 -8.79 -19.59
C LEU A 235 3.06 -9.68 -18.63
N GLY A 236 3.50 -10.92 -18.40
CA GLY A 236 2.89 -11.80 -17.39
C GLY A 236 2.90 -11.16 -15.99
N GLN A 237 3.97 -10.45 -15.62
CA GLN A 237 4.00 -9.65 -14.40
C GLN A 237 2.98 -8.50 -14.42
N CYS A 238 2.78 -7.82 -15.56
CA CYS A 238 1.76 -6.78 -15.72
C CYS A 238 0.32 -7.32 -15.67
N VAL A 239 0.06 -8.51 -16.22
CA VAL A 239 -1.24 -9.23 -16.11
C VAL A 239 -1.54 -9.52 -14.64
N GLN A 240 -0.62 -10.17 -13.93
CA GLN A 240 -0.79 -10.45 -12.50
C GLN A 240 -0.99 -9.16 -11.71
N TYR A 241 -0.17 -8.13 -11.93
CA TYR A 241 -0.28 -6.84 -11.26
C TYR A 241 -1.62 -6.12 -11.55
N SER A 242 -2.23 -6.36 -12.72
CA SER A 242 -3.58 -5.85 -13.05
C SER A 242 -4.67 -6.54 -12.23
N HIS A 243 -4.64 -7.86 -12.11
CA HIS A 243 -5.54 -8.61 -11.22
C HIS A 243 -5.37 -8.19 -9.76
N ILE A 244 -4.12 -7.94 -9.33
CA ILE A 244 -3.79 -7.48 -7.99
C ILE A 244 -4.35 -6.07 -7.75
N LEU A 245 -4.24 -5.15 -8.71
CA LEU A 245 -4.89 -3.84 -8.63
C LEU A 245 -6.45 -3.91 -8.69
N GLY A 246 -7.01 -5.07 -9.00
CA GLY A 246 -8.45 -5.28 -9.19
C GLY A 246 -9.03 -4.63 -10.46
N ILE A 247 -8.20 -4.22 -11.42
CA ILE A 247 -8.66 -3.49 -12.62
C ILE A 247 -9.29 -4.40 -13.67
N ASP A 248 -9.02 -5.70 -13.59
CA ASP A 248 -9.63 -6.76 -14.40
C ASP A 248 -11.15 -6.86 -14.17
N LYS A 249 -11.62 -6.50 -12.98
CA LYS A 249 -13.04 -6.56 -12.59
C LYS A 249 -13.88 -5.38 -13.07
N PHE A 250 -13.28 -4.31 -13.61
CA PHE A 250 -14.03 -3.11 -14.01
C PHE A 250 -15.10 -3.38 -15.08
N ASP A 251 -14.88 -4.32 -16.00
CA ASP A 251 -15.85 -4.62 -17.06
C ASP A 251 -17.00 -5.55 -16.59
N LEU A 252 -16.91 -6.14 -15.38
CA LEU A 252 -18.04 -6.81 -14.74
C LEU A 252 -19.03 -5.81 -14.10
N GLY A 253 -18.56 -4.61 -13.78
CA GLY A 253 -19.31 -3.52 -13.16
C GLY A 253 -20.03 -2.58 -14.13
N LEU A 254 -20.79 -3.12 -15.11
CA LEU A 254 -21.70 -2.30 -15.94
C LEU A 254 -22.86 -1.67 -15.13
N THR A 255 -23.02 -2.08 -13.86
CA THR A 255 -24.06 -1.64 -12.93
C THR A 255 -23.49 -0.87 -11.74
N GLY A 256 -22.95 0.33 -11.97
CA GLY A 256 -22.99 1.54 -11.10
C GLY A 256 -22.67 1.51 -9.60
N GLU A 257 -22.41 0.37 -8.95
CA GLU A 257 -22.41 0.24 -7.49
C GLU A 257 -20.98 0.30 -6.89
N ASP A 258 -19.98 -0.26 -7.58
CA ASP A 258 -18.56 -0.19 -7.18
C ASP A 258 -17.85 1.13 -7.58
N ALA A 259 -18.54 2.02 -8.30
CA ALA A 259 -18.00 3.28 -8.84
C ALA A 259 -17.73 4.38 -7.79
N GLN A 260 -17.74 4.06 -6.49
CA GLN A 260 -17.86 5.04 -5.40
C GLN A 260 -16.54 5.71 -4.95
N HIS A 261 -15.37 5.30 -5.47
CA HIS A 261 -14.07 5.64 -4.85
C HIS A 261 -13.01 6.29 -5.77
N GLY A 262 -13.38 6.87 -6.92
CA GLY A 262 -12.41 7.55 -7.80
C GLY A 262 -13.00 8.60 -8.73
N SER A 263 -12.16 9.55 -9.17
CA SER A 263 -12.54 10.50 -10.25
C SER A 263 -12.71 9.75 -11.57
N TRP A 264 -13.61 10.22 -12.43
CA TRP A 264 -13.87 9.59 -13.74
C TRP A 264 -12.59 9.41 -14.56
N GLU A 265 -11.69 10.40 -14.52
CA GLU A 265 -10.40 10.37 -15.21
C GLU A 265 -9.49 9.23 -14.72
N GLU A 266 -9.50 8.93 -13.42
CA GLU A 266 -8.68 7.84 -12.87
C GLU A 266 -9.28 6.45 -13.15
N ILE A 267 -10.61 6.36 -13.29
CA ILE A 267 -11.29 5.11 -13.69
C ILE A 267 -10.96 4.82 -15.15
N GLU A 268 -11.09 5.82 -16.02
CA GLU A 268 -10.75 5.73 -17.44
C GLU A 268 -9.25 5.44 -17.65
N GLU A 269 -8.36 6.03 -16.86
CA GLU A 269 -6.92 5.73 -16.91
C GLU A 269 -6.61 4.27 -16.55
N ARG A 270 -7.23 3.73 -15.48
CA ARG A 270 -7.11 2.31 -15.12
C ARG A 270 -7.66 1.40 -16.21
N ARG A 271 -8.81 1.76 -16.81
CA ARG A 271 -9.43 0.99 -17.90
C ARG A 271 -8.52 0.93 -19.13
N ARG A 272 -7.89 2.04 -19.53
CA ARG A 272 -6.93 2.05 -20.65
C ARG A 272 -5.68 1.24 -20.37
N ALA A 273 -5.17 1.27 -19.13
CA ALA A 273 -4.04 0.43 -18.73
C ALA A 273 -4.40 -1.07 -18.79
N TRP A 274 -5.61 -1.46 -18.38
CA TRP A 274 -6.10 -2.83 -18.51
C TRP A 274 -6.19 -3.28 -19.97
N TRP A 275 -6.89 -2.51 -20.82
CA TRP A 275 -7.02 -2.85 -22.25
C TRP A 275 -5.67 -2.88 -22.96
N ALA A 276 -4.70 -2.05 -22.57
CA ALA A 276 -3.34 -2.12 -23.07
C ALA A 276 -2.64 -3.45 -22.76
N VAL A 277 -2.82 -4.01 -21.55
CA VAL A 277 -2.31 -5.35 -21.21
C VAL A 277 -2.99 -6.42 -22.07
N VAL A 278 -4.32 -6.39 -22.19
CA VAL A 278 -5.10 -7.35 -23.00
C VAL A 278 -4.74 -7.30 -24.50
N ILE A 279 -4.35 -6.13 -25.01
CA ILE A 279 -3.89 -5.96 -26.40
C ILE A 279 -2.48 -6.54 -26.62
N LEU A 280 -1.60 -6.44 -25.62
CA LEU A 280 -0.21 -6.93 -25.71
C LEU A 280 -0.08 -8.46 -25.50
N ASP A 281 -1.09 -9.09 -24.87
CA ASP A 281 -1.14 -10.53 -24.57
C ASP A 281 -1.71 -11.39 -25.72
N ARG A 282 -2.19 -10.74 -26.79
CA ARG A 282 -2.82 -11.37 -27.97
C ARG A 282 -1.90 -11.46 -29.18
#